data_AF-A0A1Y3B295-F1
#
_entry.id   AF-A0A1Y3B295-F1
#
_cell.length_a   1.000
_cell.length_b   1.000
_cell.length_c   1.000
_cell.angle_alpha   90.00
_cell.angle_beta   90.00
_cell.angle_gamma   90.00
#
_symmetry.space_group_name_H-M   'P 1'
#
loop_
_entity.id
_entity.type
_entity.pdbx_description
1 polymer ?
#
loop_
_entity_poly.entity_id
_entity_poly.type
_entity_poly.pdbx_seq_one_letter_code
_entity_poly.pdbx_strand_id
1 'polypeptide(L)'
;MKRNARGDGHYTCILCNESFGFFNHNAHECHGCSKFVCNKCGVDTINQQNETIWFCKICSEMTEILKKSGASYYEVKQQLESIHHSM
;
A
#
# COMPACT_ATOMS: atom_id res chain seq x y z
N MET A 1 -0.80 0.78 14.73
CA MET A 1 -0.90 2.25 14.89
C MET A 1 -1.69 2.79 13.71
N LYS A 2 -2.72 3.64 13.91
CA LYS A 2 -3.45 4.28 12.79
C LYS A 2 -2.52 5.26 12.06
N ARG A 3 -1.80 4.77 11.04
CA ARG A 3 -1.09 5.62 10.09
C ARG A 3 -2.14 6.12 9.09
N ASN A 4 -2.72 7.29 9.36
CA ASN A 4 -3.65 7.89 8.41
C ASN A 4 -2.86 8.29 7.15
N ALA A 5 -3.45 8.07 5.98
CA ALA A 5 -2.92 8.60 4.74
C ALA A 5 -2.78 10.13 4.86
N ARG A 6 -1.64 10.67 4.41
CA ARG A 6 -1.31 12.10 4.48
C ARG A 6 -1.15 12.74 3.11
N GLY A 7 -0.83 11.95 2.09
CA GLY A 7 -0.69 12.42 0.71
C GLY A 7 -1.80 11.90 -0.19
N ASP A 8 -1.72 12.25 -1.47
CA ASP A 8 -2.69 11.84 -2.51
C ASP A 8 -2.35 10.47 -3.14
N GLY A 9 -1.08 10.05 -3.01
CA GLY A 9 -0.58 8.83 -3.63
C GLY A 9 -0.45 8.91 -5.14
N HIS A 10 -0.38 10.11 -5.73
CA HIS A 10 -0.07 10.33 -7.16
C HIS A 10 1.27 11.07 -7.31
N TYR A 11 1.33 12.34 -6.92
CA TYR A 11 2.55 13.15 -6.97
C TYR A 11 3.26 13.21 -5.61
N THR A 12 2.58 12.76 -4.57
CA THR A 12 3.07 12.70 -3.19
C THR A 12 2.92 11.30 -2.61
N CYS A 13 3.77 10.95 -1.66
CA CYS A 13 3.65 9.69 -0.93
C CYS A 13 2.34 9.63 -0.14
N ILE A 14 1.55 8.58 -0.36
CA ILE A 14 0.27 8.36 0.33
C ILE A 14 0.40 8.37 1.87
N LEU A 15 1.56 7.99 2.44
CA LEU A 15 1.76 7.90 3.89
C LEU A 15 2.37 9.15 4.53
N CYS A 16 3.36 9.77 3.90
CA CYS A 16 4.11 10.89 4.52
C CYS A 16 3.94 12.23 3.79
N ASN A 17 3.23 12.28 2.66
CA ASN A 17 3.05 13.48 1.83
C ASN A 17 4.37 14.06 1.27
N GLU A 18 5.46 13.28 1.25
CA GLU A 18 6.71 13.68 0.59
C GLU A 18 6.48 13.68 -0.93
N SER A 19 6.74 14.82 -1.57
CA SER A 19 6.67 14.95 -3.03
C SER A 19 7.80 14.15 -3.68
N PHE A 20 7.51 13.45 -4.77
CA PHE A 20 8.52 12.61 -5.45
C PHE A 20 9.53 13.41 -6.29
N GLY A 21 9.36 14.73 -6.36
CA GLY A 21 10.19 15.62 -7.17
C GLY A 21 10.02 15.39 -8.69
N PHE A 22 10.77 16.13 -9.48
CA PHE A 22 10.66 16.10 -10.95
C PHE A 22 11.07 14.76 -11.59
N PHE A 23 11.98 14.02 -10.97
CA PHE A 23 12.49 12.76 -11.52
C PHE A 23 11.76 11.52 -10.99
N ASN A 24 10.79 11.70 -10.09
CA ASN A 24 10.07 10.59 -9.46
C ASN A 24 11.00 9.56 -8.80
N HIS A 25 12.24 9.96 -8.46
CA HIS A 25 13.22 9.04 -7.89
C HIS A 25 12.68 8.56 -6.56
N ASN A 26 12.56 7.24 -6.43
CA ASN A 26 12.07 6.54 -5.24
C ASN A 26 10.55 6.54 -5.05
N ALA A 27 9.77 6.82 -6.10
CA ALA A 27 8.33 6.58 -6.10
C ALA A 27 8.04 5.12 -6.54
N HIS A 28 7.31 4.39 -5.72
CA HIS A 28 6.95 2.99 -5.98
C HIS A 28 5.45 2.80 -5.87
N GLU A 29 4.85 2.14 -6.86
CA GLU A 29 3.42 1.85 -6.83
C GLU A 29 3.12 0.69 -5.87
N CYS A 30 2.21 0.91 -4.93
CA CYS A 30 1.76 -0.13 -4.02
C CYS A 30 0.81 -1.09 -4.74
N HIS A 31 1.16 -2.36 -4.84
CA HIS A 31 0.35 -3.42 -5.47
C HIS A 31 -1.01 -3.63 -4.79
N GLY A 32 -1.15 -3.29 -3.50
CA GLY A 32 -2.42 -3.41 -2.77
C GLY A 32 -3.46 -2.32 -3.08
N CYS A 33 -3.08 -1.05 -2.92
CA CYS A 33 -3.99 0.10 -3.05
C CYS A 33 -3.77 0.96 -4.30
N SER A 34 -2.82 0.60 -5.18
CA SER A 34 -2.47 1.32 -6.40
C SER A 34 -2.12 2.80 -6.18
N LYS A 35 -1.53 3.11 -5.01
CA LYS A 35 -1.03 4.43 -4.64
C LYS A 35 0.49 4.43 -4.55
N PHE A 36 1.11 5.56 -4.90
CA PHE A 36 2.56 5.72 -4.82
C PHE A 36 3.05 5.97 -3.39
N VAL A 37 4.19 5.34 -3.07
CA VAL A 37 4.93 5.52 -1.81
C VAL A 37 6.39 5.88 -2.07
N CYS A 38 7.01 6.61 -1.15
CA CYS A 38 8.45 6.81 -1.18
C CYS A 38 9.18 5.58 -0.61
N ASN A 39 10.49 5.44 -0.88
CA ASN A 39 11.34 4.37 -0.33
C ASN A 39 11.25 4.18 1.20
N LYS A 40 11.02 5.25 1.96
CA LYS A 40 10.89 5.16 3.44
C LYS A 40 9.54 4.57 3.86
N CYS A 41 8.53 4.66 3.00
CA CYS A 41 7.13 4.30 3.28
C CYS A 41 6.68 3.04 2.52
N GLY A 42 7.46 2.60 1.54
CA GLY A 42 7.30 1.35 0.81
C GLY A 42 8.06 0.19 1.47
N VAL A 43 7.63 -1.01 1.09
CA VAL A 43 8.26 -2.30 1.39
C VAL A 43 8.25 -3.08 0.10
N ASP A 44 9.40 -3.53 -0.38
CA ASP A 44 9.48 -4.44 -1.52
C ASP A 44 9.47 -5.91 -1.07
N THR A 45 8.97 -6.77 -1.95
CA THR A 45 9.02 -8.23 -1.80
C THR A 45 9.11 -8.86 -3.17
N ILE A 46 9.58 -10.10 -3.22
CA ILE A 46 9.58 -10.90 -4.44
C ILE A 46 8.26 -11.69 -4.52
N ASN A 47 7.59 -11.67 -5.66
CA ASN A 47 6.39 -12.48 -5.93
C ASN A 47 6.76 -13.91 -6.36
N GLN A 48 5.76 -14.75 -6.63
CA GLN A 48 5.98 -16.14 -7.07
C GLN A 48 6.64 -16.24 -8.45
N GLN A 49 6.53 -15.19 -9.25
CA GLN A 49 7.12 -15.03 -10.58
C GLN A 49 8.55 -14.47 -10.52
N ASN A 50 9.12 -14.33 -9.32
CA ASN A 50 10.46 -13.79 -9.10
C ASN A 50 10.62 -12.31 -9.50
N GLU A 51 9.53 -11.55 -9.47
CA GLU A 51 9.48 -10.12 -9.75
C GLU A 51 9.42 -9.32 -8.45
N THR A 52 10.13 -8.19 -8.39
CA THR A 52 10.05 -7.25 -7.27
C THR A 52 8.74 -6.46 -7.34
N ILE A 53 7.91 -6.61 -6.31
CA ILE A 53 6.67 -5.85 -6.13
C ILE A 53 6.74 -5.01 -4.86
N TRP A 54 6.01 -3.90 -4.84
CA TRP A 54 6.03 -2.94 -3.74
C TRP A 54 4.68 -2.86 -3.03
N PHE A 55 4.72 -2.62 -1.73
CA PHE A 55 3.56 -2.35 -0.90
C PHE A 55 3.81 -1.11 -0.04
N CYS A 56 2.77 -0.31 0.22
CA CYS A 56 2.84 0.66 1.31
C CYS A 56 2.87 -0.09 2.65
N LYS A 57 3.50 0.49 3.68
CA LYS A 57 3.57 -0.14 5.02
C LYS A 57 2.21 -0.58 5.57
N ILE A 58 1.12 0.12 5.23
CA ILE A 58 -0.24 -0.26 5.64
C ILE A 58 -0.69 -1.54 4.92
N CYS A 59 -0.55 -1.61 3.59
CA CYS A 59 -0.92 -2.79 2.82
C CYS A 59 0.01 -3.98 3.14
N SER A 60 1.28 -3.73 3.41
CA SER A 60 2.23 -4.75 3.86
C SER A 60 1.78 -5.38 5.18
N GLU A 61 1.47 -4.56 6.20
CA GLU A 61 0.91 -5.04 7.48
C GLU A 61 -0.40 -5.82 7.27
N MET A 62 -1.30 -5.33 6.40
CA MET A 62 -2.57 -6.02 6.10
C MET A 62 -2.33 -7.39 5.44
N THR A 63 -1.40 -7.49 4.49
CA THR A 63 -1.11 -8.76 3.80
C THR A 63 -0.52 -9.80 4.75
N GLU A 64 0.30 -9.39 5.71
CA GLU A 64 0.80 -10.29 6.76
C GLU A 64 -0.31 -10.79 7.69
N ILE A 65 -1.27 -9.93 8.04
CA ILE A 65 -2.46 -10.31 8.82
C ILE A 65 -3.28 -11.33 8.04
N LEU A 66 -3.55 -11.08 6.76
CA LEU A 66 -4.34 -11.94 5.89
C LEU A 66 -3.75 -13.34 5.72
N LYS A 67 -2.44 -13.41 5.46
CA LYS A 67 -1.70 -14.69 5.39
C LYS A 67 -1.80 -15.48 6.69
N LYS A 68 -1.70 -14.81 7.84
CA LYS A 68 -1.80 -15.44 9.17
C LYS A 68 -3.23 -15.90 9.50
N SER A 69 -4.24 -15.19 9.00
CA SER A 69 -5.66 -15.50 9.22
C SER A 69 -6.23 -16.49 8.21
N GLY A 70 -5.48 -16.88 7.18
CA GLY A 70 -5.95 -17.79 6.12
C GLY A 70 -6.97 -17.16 5.17
N ALA A 71 -7.13 -15.83 5.21
CA ALA A 71 -8.08 -15.10 4.38
C ALA A 71 -7.39 -14.53 3.14
N SER A 72 -8.03 -14.61 1.97
CA SER A 72 -7.48 -14.02 0.75
C SER A 72 -7.53 -12.49 0.82
N TYR A 73 -6.49 -11.83 0.29
CA TYR A 73 -6.41 -10.36 0.18
C TYR A 73 -7.66 -9.75 -0.48
N TYR A 74 -8.25 -10.47 -1.43
CA TYR A 74 -9.45 -10.04 -2.15
C TYR A 74 -10.71 -10.06 -1.28
N GLU A 75 -10.86 -11.06 -0.41
CA GLU A 75 -12.05 -11.24 0.44
C GLU A 75 -12.15 -10.13 1.50
N VAL A 76 -11.01 -9.76 2.09
CA VAL A 76 -10.99 -8.72 3.12
C VAL A 76 -11.05 -7.32 2.54
N LYS A 77 -10.50 -7.09 1.34
CA LYS A 77 -10.68 -5.81 0.63
C LYS A 77 -12.18 -5.55 0.37
N GLN A 78 -12.92 -6.57 -0.05
CA GLN A 78 -14.36 -6.48 -0.30
C GLN A 78 -15.19 -6.24 0.98
N GLN A 79 -14.76 -6.79 2.12
CA GLN A 79 -15.38 -6.53 3.44
C GLN A 79 -15.05 -5.13 4.01
N LEU A 80 -13.85 -4.59 3.74
CA LEU A 80 -13.48 -3.24 4.19
C LEU A 80 -14.14 -2.13 3.37
N GLU A 81 -14.30 -2.34 2.06
CA GLU A 81 -15.00 -1.38 1.19
C GLU A 81 -16.50 -1.30 1.50
N SER A 82 -17.12 -2.37 1.98
CA SER A 82 -18.53 -2.39 2.39
C SER A 82 -18.78 -1.66 3.72
N ILE A 83 -17.78 -1.56 4.61
CA ILE A 83 -17.88 -0.79 5.86
C ILE A 83 -17.82 0.72 5.60
N HIS A 84 -17.13 1.16 4.53
CA HIS A 84 -16.99 2.58 4.19
C HIS A 84 -18.18 3.19 3.43
N HIS A 85 -19.20 2.40 3.07
CA HIS A 85 -20.40 2.89 2.36
C HIS A 85 -21.63 3.06 3.28
N SER A 86 -21.45 2.98 4.60
CA SER A 86 -22.53 3.19 5.61
C SER A 86 -22.23 4.34 6.58
N MET A 87 -21.42 5.32 6.19
CA MET A 87 -21.25 6.60 6.89
C MET A 87 -21.52 7.77 5.96
#